data_AF-A0A969J7I8-F1
#
_entry.id   AF-A0A969J7I8-F1
#
_cell.length_a   1.000
_cell.length_b   1.000
_cell.length_c   1.000
_cell.angle_alpha   90.00
_cell.angle_beta   90.00
_cell.angle_gamma   90.00
#
_symmetry.space_group_name_H-M   'P 1'
#
loop_
_entity.id
_entity.type
_entity.pdbx_description
1 polymer ?
#
loop_
_entity_poly.entity_id
_entity_poly.type
_entity_poly.pdbx_seq_one_letter_code
_entity_poly.pdbx_strand_id
1 'polypeptide(L)'
;MSQPDPRIPEDIADDVLEIASRLYSEANNSYSIQELQEAGKEVSIPPEFVEQAVREVKEKRRQAELEHQQTAERRQTFKWVSLGVGVAAILWGIFSYNSLSRSDQAVDAAWAEIDNQLQRRSDLIPNLVSVAKSQANQEQQLINSLSQARASYLNADSPSEKIQASDNIDRAIQQFNQSILGNPQLSQAYVGLQDELAGTQNRIAVAKKRYNEAVQNYNQQLSSFPTSMVGAVLGFDQADFIQAQNTANPNVEDLLK
;
A
#
# COMPACT_ATOMS: atom_id res chain seq x y z
N MET A 1 -2.32 -51.66 -84.34
CA MET A 1 -2.55 -50.21 -84.14
C MET A 1 -2.43 -49.96 -82.65
N SER A 2 -1.29 -49.45 -82.19
CA SER A 2 -1.11 -49.05 -80.79
C SER A 2 -1.96 -47.79 -80.56
N GLN A 3 -2.86 -47.82 -79.57
CA GLN A 3 -3.63 -46.64 -79.21
C GLN A 3 -2.67 -45.57 -78.67
N PRO A 4 -2.87 -44.28 -79.01
CA PRO A 4 -2.03 -43.20 -78.49
C PRO A 4 -2.18 -43.10 -76.97
N ASP A 5 -1.07 -42.89 -76.26
CA ASP A 5 -1.08 -42.71 -74.81
C ASP A 5 -2.00 -41.55 -74.41
N PRO A 6 -2.93 -41.76 -73.45
CA PRO A 6 -3.81 -40.72 -72.97
C PRO A 6 -2.98 -39.59 -72.31
N ARG A 7 -3.10 -38.38 -72.85
CA ARG A 7 -2.40 -37.20 -72.34
C ARG A 7 -3.17 -36.59 -71.17
N ILE A 8 -2.47 -36.32 -70.08
CA ILE A 8 -2.99 -35.56 -68.96
C ILE A 8 -3.04 -34.07 -69.38
N PRO A 9 -4.16 -33.36 -69.15
CA PRO A 9 -4.24 -31.91 -69.36
C PRO A 9 -3.18 -31.15 -68.54
N GLU A 10 -2.58 -30.12 -69.13
CA GLU A 10 -1.47 -29.35 -68.55
C GLU A 10 -1.87 -28.61 -67.27
N ASP A 11 -3.13 -28.18 -67.16
CA ASP A 11 -3.71 -27.48 -66.01
C ASP A 11 -3.83 -28.33 -64.75
N ILE A 12 -3.79 -29.67 -64.87
CA ILE A 12 -3.85 -30.59 -63.74
C ILE A 12 -2.54 -31.38 -63.54
N ALA A 13 -1.56 -31.21 -64.42
CA ALA A 13 -0.34 -32.02 -64.40
C ALA A 13 0.50 -31.78 -63.13
N ASP A 14 0.64 -30.53 -62.69
CA ASP A 14 1.40 -30.16 -61.50
C ASP A 14 0.77 -30.73 -60.22
N ASP A 15 -0.54 -30.58 -60.07
CA ASP A 15 -1.30 -31.12 -58.93
C ASP A 15 -1.25 -32.65 -58.89
N VAL A 16 -1.35 -33.31 -60.04
CA VAL A 16 -1.24 -34.77 -60.16
C VAL A 16 0.16 -35.25 -59.77
N LEU A 17 1.22 -34.54 -60.20
CA LEU A 17 2.60 -34.85 -59.82
C LEU A 17 2.84 -34.63 -58.32
N GLU A 18 2.30 -33.55 -57.73
CA GLU A 18 2.37 -33.30 -56.29
C GLU A 18 1.70 -34.42 -55.49
N ILE A 19 0.47 -34.80 -55.86
CA ILE A 19 -0.29 -35.83 -55.17
C ILE A 19 0.35 -37.21 -55.36
N ALA A 20 0.79 -37.55 -56.57
CA ALA A 20 1.47 -38.81 -56.86
C ALA A 20 2.80 -38.92 -56.11
N SER A 21 3.57 -37.84 -56.06
CA SER A 21 4.82 -37.77 -55.28
C SER A 21 4.56 -37.94 -53.78
N ARG A 22 3.49 -37.33 -53.25
CA ARG A 22 3.07 -37.51 -51.84
C ARG A 22 2.70 -38.97 -51.55
N LEU A 23 1.87 -39.59 -52.39
CA LEU A 23 1.43 -40.99 -52.22
C LEU A 23 2.60 -41.97 -52.30
N TYR A 24 3.52 -41.75 -53.23
CA TYR A 24 4.71 -42.58 -53.36
C TYR A 24 5.68 -42.39 -52.18
N SER A 25 5.90 -41.13 -51.74
CA SER A 25 6.72 -40.85 -50.56
C SER A 25 6.15 -41.46 -49.27
N GLU A 26 4.82 -41.52 -49.13
CA GLU A 26 4.15 -42.14 -47.99
C GLU A 26 4.31 -43.67 -47.98
N ALA A 27 4.37 -44.31 -49.15
CA ALA A 27 4.63 -45.75 -49.29
C ALA A 27 6.12 -46.11 -49.10
N ASN A 28 7.04 -45.25 -49.51
CA ASN A 28 8.49 -45.55 -49.56
C ASN A 28 9.36 -44.73 -48.58
N ASN A 29 8.75 -43.98 -47.65
CA ASN A 29 9.37 -43.19 -46.58
C ASN A 29 10.35 -42.05 -46.97
N SER A 30 10.89 -41.96 -48.20
CA SER A 30 11.58 -40.78 -48.75
C SER A 30 12.14 -41.02 -50.16
N TYR A 31 12.58 -39.97 -50.87
CA TYR A 31 13.38 -40.06 -52.08
C TYR A 31 14.86 -39.80 -51.79
N SER A 32 15.75 -40.59 -52.38
CA SER A 32 17.18 -40.30 -52.45
C SER A 32 17.48 -39.24 -53.52
N ILE A 33 18.62 -38.55 -53.40
CA ILE A 33 19.06 -37.56 -54.40
C ILE A 33 19.26 -38.22 -55.77
N GLN A 34 19.70 -39.49 -55.78
CA GLN A 34 19.93 -40.25 -57.01
C GLN A 34 18.62 -40.57 -57.74
N GLU A 35 17.58 -41.01 -57.02
CA GLU A 35 16.25 -41.26 -57.59
C GLU A 35 15.61 -39.97 -58.16
N LEU A 36 15.81 -38.83 -57.49
CA LEU A 36 15.33 -37.53 -57.98
C LEU A 36 16.07 -37.08 -59.25
N GLN A 37 17.37 -37.35 -59.35
CA GLN A 37 18.17 -37.06 -60.53
C GLN A 37 17.80 -37.97 -61.70
N GLU A 38 17.54 -39.25 -61.45
CA GLU A 38 17.08 -40.21 -62.45
C GLU A 38 15.70 -39.84 -62.99
N ALA A 39 14.75 -39.49 -62.11
CA ALA A 39 13.44 -38.98 -62.51
C ALA A 39 13.54 -37.65 -63.28
N GLY A 40 14.42 -36.72 -62.84
CA GLY A 40 14.67 -35.47 -63.54
C GLY A 40 15.24 -35.68 -64.95
N LYS A 41 16.09 -36.69 -65.14
CA LYS A 41 16.68 -37.05 -66.44
C LYS A 41 15.63 -37.46 -67.47
N GLU A 42 14.55 -38.15 -67.06
CA GLU A 42 13.45 -38.54 -67.95
C GLU A 42 12.72 -37.33 -68.54
N VAL A 43 12.65 -36.22 -67.78
CA VAL A 43 12.01 -34.96 -68.20
C VAL A 43 13.06 -33.93 -68.69
N SER A 44 14.30 -34.37 -68.96
CA SER A 44 15.41 -33.51 -69.42
C SER A 44 15.81 -32.38 -68.47
N ILE A 45 15.61 -32.55 -67.15
CA ILE A 45 16.09 -31.63 -66.11
C ILE A 45 17.55 -31.96 -65.79
N PRO A 46 18.49 -31.00 -65.91
CA PRO A 46 19.88 -31.26 -65.58
C PRO A 46 20.09 -31.56 -64.08
N PRO A 47 20.99 -32.50 -63.72
CA PRO A 47 21.16 -33.00 -62.34
C PRO A 47 21.62 -31.93 -61.34
N GLU A 48 22.31 -30.88 -61.82
CA GLU A 48 22.73 -29.74 -61.01
C GLU A 48 21.54 -28.94 -60.44
N PHE A 49 20.43 -28.84 -61.18
CA PHE A 49 19.23 -28.14 -60.73
C PHE A 49 18.49 -28.94 -59.65
N VAL A 50 18.47 -30.27 -59.76
CA VAL A 50 17.90 -31.14 -58.73
C VAL A 50 18.67 -31.00 -57.41
N GLU A 51 20.01 -30.96 -57.48
CA GLU A 51 20.85 -30.79 -56.29
C GLU A 51 20.70 -29.39 -55.67
N GLN A 52 20.62 -28.33 -56.49
CA GLN A 52 20.35 -26.97 -56.03
C GLN A 52 18.96 -26.85 -55.37
N ALA A 53 17.92 -27.43 -55.98
CA ALA A 53 16.56 -27.41 -55.44
C ALA A 53 16.50 -28.13 -54.07
N VAL A 54 17.15 -29.29 -53.93
CA VAL A 54 17.21 -30.00 -52.64
C VAL A 54 17.95 -29.19 -51.58
N ARG A 55 19.05 -28.51 -51.94
CA ARG A 55 19.78 -27.62 -51.01
C ARG A 55 18.90 -26.45 -50.55
N GLU A 56 18.27 -25.75 -51.49
CA GLU A 56 17.43 -24.59 -51.20
C GLU A 56 16.23 -24.98 -50.31
N VAL A 57 15.55 -26.10 -50.62
CA VAL A 57 14.42 -26.58 -49.80
C VAL A 57 14.87 -26.97 -48.39
N LYS A 58 16.02 -27.64 -48.24
CA LYS A 58 16.58 -27.99 -46.92
C LYS A 58 16.93 -26.75 -46.12
N GLU A 59 17.51 -25.73 -46.75
CA GLU A 59 17.83 -24.46 -46.11
C GLU A 59 16.56 -23.71 -45.68
N LYS A 60 15.55 -23.60 -46.55
CA LYS A 60 14.25 -23.00 -46.20
C LYS A 60 13.57 -23.72 -45.06
N ARG A 61 13.55 -25.06 -45.05
CA ARG A 61 12.99 -25.84 -43.94
C ARG A 61 13.76 -25.63 -42.64
N ARG A 62 15.09 -25.64 -42.69
CA ARG A 62 15.94 -25.36 -41.52
C ARG A 62 15.70 -23.95 -40.98
N GLN A 63 15.57 -22.96 -41.86
CA GLN A 63 15.23 -21.58 -41.47
C GLN A 63 13.84 -21.53 -40.82
N ALA A 64 12.83 -22.15 -41.42
CA ALA A 64 11.49 -22.22 -40.84
C ALA A 64 11.49 -22.94 -39.48
N GLU A 65 12.22 -24.04 -39.32
CA GLU A 65 12.37 -24.74 -38.03
C GLU A 65 13.03 -23.86 -36.98
N LEU A 66 14.10 -23.14 -37.34
CA LEU A 66 14.76 -22.19 -36.43
C LEU A 66 13.83 -21.03 -36.04
N GLU A 67 13.06 -20.49 -36.99
CA GLU A 67 12.05 -19.46 -36.71
C GLU A 67 10.92 -19.98 -35.80
N HIS A 68 10.43 -21.19 -36.06
CA HIS A 68 9.44 -21.86 -35.21
C HIS A 68 9.99 -22.12 -33.79
N GLN A 69 11.24 -22.56 -33.67
CA GLN A 69 11.90 -22.76 -32.37
C GLN A 69 12.07 -21.43 -31.65
N GLN A 70 12.59 -20.39 -32.32
CA GLN A 70 12.78 -19.06 -31.73
C GLN A 70 11.45 -18.43 -31.29
N THR A 71 10.37 -18.58 -32.06
CA THR A 71 9.05 -18.07 -31.69
C THR A 71 8.46 -18.82 -30.50
N ALA A 72 8.67 -20.13 -30.40
CA ALA A 72 8.26 -20.93 -29.25
C ALA A 72 9.00 -20.50 -27.97
N GLU A 73 10.32 -20.34 -28.04
CA GLU A 73 11.14 -19.86 -26.91
C GLU A 73 10.72 -18.45 -26.48
N ARG A 74 10.54 -17.51 -27.41
CA ARG A 74 10.04 -16.16 -27.11
C ARG A 74 8.69 -16.19 -26.39
N ARG A 75 7.75 -17.02 -26.84
CA ARG A 75 6.45 -17.16 -26.16
C ARG A 75 6.60 -17.70 -24.74
N GLN A 76 7.51 -18.65 -24.51
CA GLN A 76 7.78 -19.13 -23.16
C GLN A 76 8.45 -18.07 -22.28
N THR A 77 9.45 -17.35 -22.79
CA THR A 77 10.09 -16.28 -22.01
C THR A 77 9.11 -15.17 -21.66
N PHE A 78 8.23 -14.75 -22.57
CA PHE A 78 7.16 -13.79 -22.26
C PHE A 78 6.19 -14.29 -21.17
N LYS A 79 5.84 -15.58 -21.17
CA LYS A 79 5.00 -16.17 -20.09
C LYS A 79 5.70 -16.13 -18.74
N TRP A 80 6.98 -16.48 -18.66
CA TRP A 80 7.74 -16.41 -17.41
C TRP A 80 7.98 -14.99 -16.94
N VAL A 81 8.25 -14.06 -17.85
CA VAL A 81 8.41 -12.63 -17.52
C VAL A 81 7.10 -12.05 -16.98
N SER A 82 5.97 -12.31 -17.65
CA SER A 82 4.66 -11.84 -17.16
C SER A 82 4.28 -12.44 -15.81
N LEU A 83 4.55 -13.73 -15.59
CA LEU A 83 4.38 -14.36 -14.27
C LEU A 83 5.26 -13.70 -13.20
N GLY A 84 6.54 -13.47 -13.51
CA GLY A 84 7.48 -12.81 -12.60
C GLY A 84 7.05 -11.40 -12.22
N VAL A 85 6.59 -10.60 -13.19
CA VAL A 85 6.05 -9.25 -12.96
C VAL A 85 4.79 -9.32 -12.08
N GLY A 86 3.89 -10.27 -12.33
CA GLY A 86 2.69 -10.46 -11.51
C GLY A 86 3.01 -10.80 -10.04
N VAL A 87 3.93 -11.72 -9.81
CA VAL A 87 4.39 -12.07 -8.45
C VAL A 87 5.05 -10.88 -7.77
N ALA A 88 5.91 -10.14 -8.48
CA ALA A 88 6.55 -8.94 -7.94
C ALA A 88 5.52 -7.87 -7.54
N ALA A 89 4.48 -7.64 -8.35
CA ALA A 89 3.42 -6.69 -8.04
C ALA A 89 2.60 -7.09 -6.78
N ILE A 90 2.32 -8.39 -6.61
CA ILE A 90 1.62 -8.90 -5.42
C ILE A 90 2.49 -8.71 -4.16
N LEU A 91 3.76 -9.12 -4.21
CA LEU A 91 4.67 -8.96 -3.07
C LEU A 91 4.88 -7.49 -2.70
N TRP A 92 4.95 -6.62 -3.71
CA TRP A 92 5.03 -5.17 -3.54
C TRP A 92 3.79 -4.61 -2.83
N GLY A 93 2.59 -5.05 -3.21
CA GLY A 93 1.34 -4.66 -2.55
C GLY A 93 1.28 -5.10 -1.09
N ILE A 94 1.65 -6.36 -0.81
CA ILE A 94 1.69 -6.91 0.55
C ILE A 94 2.67 -6.13 1.43
N PHE A 95 3.87 -5.83 0.93
CA PHE A 95 4.86 -5.09 1.70
C PHE A 95 4.40 -3.66 2.01
N SER A 96 3.85 -2.97 1.00
CA SER A 96 3.35 -1.60 1.13
C SER A 96 2.19 -1.52 2.12
N TYR A 97 1.21 -2.43 2.02
CA TYR A 97 0.08 -2.52 2.96
C TYR A 97 0.55 -2.76 4.39
N ASN A 98 1.44 -3.74 4.60
CA ASN A 98 1.94 -4.04 5.95
C ASN A 98 2.78 -2.89 6.53
N SER A 99 3.48 -2.11 5.70
CA SER A 99 4.18 -0.91 6.19
C SER A 99 3.20 0.17 6.65
N LEU A 100 2.15 0.40 5.87
CA LEU A 100 1.15 1.41 6.16
C LEU A 100 0.29 1.03 7.38
N SER A 101 -0.18 -0.21 7.45
CA SER A 101 -0.94 -0.72 8.60
C SER A 101 -0.12 -0.68 9.90
N ARG A 102 1.19 -0.90 9.84
CA ARG A 102 2.06 -0.77 11.02
C ARG A 102 2.23 0.67 11.49
N SER A 103 2.33 1.63 10.56
CA SER A 103 2.43 3.04 10.94
C SER A 103 1.11 3.59 11.46
N ASP A 104 -0.01 3.14 10.90
CA ASP A 104 -1.37 3.43 11.39
C ASP A 104 -1.57 2.93 12.84
N GLN A 105 -1.23 1.66 13.12
CA GLN A 105 -1.26 1.13 14.49
C GLN A 105 -0.32 1.88 15.46
N ALA A 106 0.77 2.47 14.96
CA ALA A 106 1.65 3.30 15.79
C ALA A 106 1.00 4.63 16.17
N VAL A 107 0.16 5.20 15.29
CA VAL A 107 -0.67 6.38 15.59
C VAL A 107 -1.68 6.03 16.68
N ASP A 108 -2.39 4.91 16.54
CA ASP A 108 -3.36 4.43 17.54
C ASP A 108 -2.71 4.19 18.90
N ALA A 109 -1.55 3.54 18.92
CA ALA A 109 -0.81 3.29 20.15
C ALA A 109 -0.35 4.60 20.83
N ALA A 110 0.08 5.58 20.03
CA ALA A 110 0.46 6.89 20.55
C ALA A 110 -0.76 7.68 21.08
N TRP A 111 -1.92 7.54 20.43
CA TRP A 111 -3.18 8.10 20.91
C TRP A 111 -3.61 7.46 22.23
N ALA A 112 -3.52 6.14 22.36
CA ALA A 112 -3.85 5.43 23.60
C ALA A 112 -3.00 5.92 24.79
N GLU A 113 -1.73 6.26 24.56
CA GLU A 113 -0.89 6.87 25.59
C GLU A 113 -1.41 8.24 26.04
N ILE A 114 -1.87 9.08 25.10
CA ILE A 114 -2.52 10.36 25.46
C ILE A 114 -3.77 10.10 26.29
N ASP A 115 -4.65 9.20 25.83
CA ASP A 115 -5.91 8.91 26.52
C ASP A 115 -5.67 8.39 27.95
N ASN A 116 -4.67 7.53 28.15
CA ASN A 116 -4.28 7.07 29.49
C ASN A 116 -3.91 8.25 30.43
N GLN A 117 -3.17 9.24 29.93
CA GLN A 117 -2.80 10.40 30.75
C GLN A 117 -3.99 11.35 30.96
N LEU A 118 -4.87 11.52 29.98
CA LEU A 118 -6.11 12.29 30.12
C LEU A 118 -7.03 11.65 31.17
N GLN A 119 -7.18 10.33 31.11
CA GLN A 119 -7.96 9.53 32.07
C GLN A 119 -7.38 9.68 33.48
N ARG A 120 -6.06 9.51 33.63
CA ARG A 120 -5.38 9.73 34.92
C ARG A 120 -5.67 11.12 35.49
N ARG A 121 -5.62 12.16 34.65
CA ARG A 121 -5.91 13.52 35.08
C ARG A 121 -7.36 13.70 35.53
N SER A 122 -8.30 13.09 34.79
CA SER A 122 -9.73 13.03 35.14
C SER A 122 -9.97 12.29 36.47
N ASP A 123 -9.19 11.24 36.74
CA ASP A 123 -9.29 10.44 37.97
C ASP A 123 -8.71 11.13 39.21
N LEU A 124 -7.94 12.21 39.04
CA LEU A 124 -7.51 13.08 40.14
C LEU A 124 -8.58 14.10 40.55
N ILE A 125 -9.57 14.38 39.70
CA ILE A 125 -10.61 15.37 39.98
C ILE A 125 -11.43 15.06 41.25
N PRO A 126 -11.83 13.81 41.55
CA PRO A 126 -12.49 13.49 42.82
C PRO A 126 -11.67 13.88 44.06
N ASN A 127 -10.34 13.79 43.99
CA ASN A 127 -9.45 14.22 45.08
C ASN A 127 -9.41 15.75 45.19
N LEU A 128 -9.46 16.48 44.07
CA LEU A 128 -9.62 17.94 44.12
C LEU A 128 -10.97 18.35 44.73
N VAL A 129 -12.03 17.62 44.40
CA VAL A 129 -13.36 17.84 44.96
C VAL A 129 -13.37 17.55 46.47
N SER A 130 -12.67 16.52 46.96
CA SER A 130 -12.59 16.23 48.40
C SER A 130 -11.82 17.32 49.14
N VAL A 131 -10.73 17.83 48.57
CA VAL A 131 -9.98 18.99 49.09
C VAL A 131 -10.89 20.23 49.15
N ALA A 132 -11.61 20.56 48.08
CA ALA A 132 -12.57 21.67 48.07
C ALA A 132 -13.65 21.52 49.15
N LYS A 133 -14.20 20.30 49.34
CA LYS A 133 -15.25 20.01 50.33
C LYS A 133 -14.78 20.11 51.79
N SER A 134 -13.48 19.88 52.04
CA SER A 134 -12.91 19.96 53.40
C SER A 134 -12.97 21.38 53.99
N GLN A 135 -13.07 22.41 53.14
CA GLN A 135 -13.35 23.79 53.54
C GLN A 135 -14.87 23.99 53.62
N ALA A 136 -15.37 23.99 54.85
CA ALA A 136 -16.76 23.69 55.17
C ALA A 136 -17.85 24.62 54.61
N ASN A 137 -17.62 25.67 53.79
CA ASN A 137 -18.72 26.62 53.51
C ASN A 137 -18.81 27.47 52.21
N GLN A 138 -17.88 27.53 51.24
CA GLN A 138 -18.03 28.54 50.15
C GLN A 138 -17.66 28.14 48.70
N GLU A 139 -17.33 26.88 48.41
CA GLU A 139 -16.77 26.54 47.09
C GLU A 139 -17.66 25.64 46.21
N GLN A 140 -18.99 25.79 46.33
CA GLN A 140 -19.94 25.01 45.52
C GLN A 140 -19.74 25.24 44.01
N GLN A 141 -19.44 26.48 43.61
CA GLN A 141 -19.14 26.80 42.21
C GLN A 141 -17.91 26.05 41.70
N LEU A 142 -16.87 25.91 42.53
CA LEU A 142 -15.64 25.21 42.17
C LEU A 142 -15.85 23.70 42.09
N ILE A 143 -16.54 23.12 43.07
CA ILE A 143 -16.91 21.70 43.07
C ILE A 143 -17.75 21.37 41.82
N ASN A 144 -18.71 22.24 41.46
CA ASN A 144 -19.52 22.06 40.26
C ASN A 144 -18.67 22.17 38.99
N SER A 145 -17.78 23.15 38.90
CA SER A 145 -16.87 23.32 37.75
C SER A 145 -16.00 22.08 37.52
N LEU A 146 -15.37 21.57 38.58
CA LEU A 146 -14.57 20.33 38.55
C LEU A 146 -15.41 19.11 38.15
N SER A 147 -16.58 18.94 38.78
CA SER A 147 -17.46 17.79 38.53
C SER A 147 -18.01 17.80 37.10
N GLN A 148 -18.37 18.97 36.59
CA GLN A 148 -18.88 19.14 35.22
C GLN A 148 -17.78 18.94 34.18
N ALA A 149 -16.57 19.45 34.43
CA ALA A 149 -15.43 19.21 33.55
C ALA A 149 -15.12 17.71 33.45
N ARG A 150 -15.09 17.00 34.58
CA ARG A 150 -14.93 15.53 34.59
C ARG A 150 -16.05 14.83 33.84
N ALA A 151 -17.31 15.19 34.09
CA ALA A 151 -18.45 14.61 33.41
C ALA A 151 -18.37 14.82 31.89
N SER A 152 -17.92 16.00 31.43
CA SER A 152 -17.71 16.27 30.01
C SER A 152 -16.67 15.36 29.37
N TYR A 153 -15.60 15.02 30.10
CA TYR A 153 -14.57 14.10 29.62
C TYR A 153 -15.05 12.65 29.61
N LEU A 154 -15.79 12.21 30.62
CA LEU A 154 -16.32 10.84 30.68
C LEU A 154 -17.40 10.57 29.61
N ASN A 155 -18.06 11.62 29.12
CA ASN A 155 -19.06 11.53 28.06
C ASN A 155 -18.47 11.75 26.65
N ALA A 156 -17.16 11.98 26.52
CA ALA A 156 -16.50 12.17 25.24
C ALA A 156 -16.07 10.82 24.64
N ASP A 157 -16.52 10.54 23.42
CA ASP A 157 -16.32 9.24 22.77
C ASP A 157 -15.17 9.28 21.75
N SER A 158 -15.02 10.40 21.04
CA SER A 158 -13.97 10.55 20.02
C SER A 158 -12.68 11.18 20.56
N PRO A 159 -11.52 10.95 19.90
CA PRO A 159 -10.28 11.61 20.25
C PRO A 159 -10.37 13.14 20.32
N SER A 160 -11.05 13.75 19.36
CA SER A 160 -11.26 15.19 19.30
C SER A 160 -12.10 15.69 20.48
N GLU A 161 -13.20 15.01 20.80
CA GLU A 161 -14.04 15.35 21.96
C GLU A 161 -13.27 15.19 23.27
N LYS A 162 -12.46 14.14 23.43
CA LYS A 162 -11.65 13.93 24.63
C LYS A 162 -10.60 15.02 24.81
N ILE A 163 -9.96 15.48 23.73
CA ILE A 163 -9.05 16.63 23.78
C ILE A 163 -9.81 17.88 24.22
N GLN A 164 -10.94 18.20 23.59
CA GLN A 164 -11.74 19.38 23.93
C GLN A 164 -12.25 19.33 25.39
N ALA A 165 -12.69 18.16 25.84
CA ALA A 165 -13.13 17.98 27.22
C ALA A 165 -11.97 18.07 28.22
N SER A 166 -10.75 17.65 27.84
CA SER A 166 -9.55 17.87 28.64
C SER A 166 -9.27 19.36 28.85
N ASP A 167 -9.59 20.21 27.89
CA ASP A 167 -9.43 21.67 28.03
C ASP A 167 -10.40 22.28 29.05
N ASN A 168 -11.57 21.64 29.27
CA ASN A 168 -12.47 22.00 30.38
C ASN A 168 -11.85 21.63 31.72
N ILE A 169 -11.21 20.46 31.82
CA ILE A 169 -10.49 20.02 33.02
C ILE A 169 -9.35 21.00 33.34
N ASP A 170 -8.60 21.44 32.34
CA ASP A 170 -7.50 22.40 32.50
C ASP A 170 -7.99 23.72 33.08
N ARG A 171 -9.08 24.26 32.52
CA ARG A 171 -9.72 25.48 33.01
C ARG A 171 -10.25 25.34 34.44
N ALA A 172 -10.89 24.21 34.76
CA ALA A 172 -11.40 23.96 36.11
C ALA A 172 -10.26 23.85 37.16
N ILE A 173 -9.15 23.19 36.80
CA ILE A 173 -7.95 23.11 37.65
C ILE A 173 -7.29 24.48 37.82
N GLN A 174 -7.23 25.30 36.77
CA GLN A 174 -6.71 26.66 36.87
C GLN A 174 -7.56 27.54 37.80
N GLN A 175 -8.89 27.46 37.70
CA GLN A 175 -9.81 28.12 38.64
C GLN A 175 -9.60 27.63 40.08
N PHE A 176 -9.42 26.32 40.26
CA PHE A 176 -9.12 25.71 41.56
C PHE A 176 -7.82 26.25 42.16
N ASN A 177 -6.75 26.29 41.38
CA ASN A 177 -5.45 26.83 41.81
C ASN A 177 -5.56 28.29 42.27
N GLN A 178 -6.32 29.12 41.54
CA GLN A 178 -6.52 30.53 41.91
C GLN A 178 -7.27 30.68 43.24
N SER A 179 -8.24 29.81 43.50
CA SER A 179 -9.01 29.81 44.77
C SER A 179 -8.12 29.45 45.99
N ILE A 180 -7.15 28.57 45.80
CA ILE A 180 -6.26 28.11 46.90
C ILE A 180 -5.24 29.18 47.32
N LEU A 181 -4.82 30.07 46.43
CA LEU A 181 -3.80 31.09 46.76
C LEU A 181 -4.21 32.00 47.92
N GLY A 182 -5.53 32.18 48.16
CA GLY A 182 -6.05 32.93 49.30
C GLY A 182 -6.28 32.11 50.57
N ASN A 183 -6.06 30.79 50.55
CA ASN A 183 -6.54 29.84 51.56
C ASN A 183 -5.43 28.88 52.05
N PRO A 184 -4.63 29.28 53.06
CA PRO A 184 -3.50 28.48 53.57
C PRO A 184 -3.87 27.05 54.02
N GLN A 185 -5.11 26.83 54.50
CA GLN A 185 -5.58 25.49 54.90
C GLN A 185 -5.75 24.52 53.72
N LEU A 186 -6.12 25.01 52.53
CA LEU A 186 -6.25 24.16 51.32
C LEU A 186 -4.87 23.74 50.78
N SER A 187 -3.85 24.57 50.99
CA SER A 187 -2.50 24.35 50.49
C SER A 187 -1.90 23.02 50.98
N GLN A 188 -1.95 22.74 52.28
CA GLN A 188 -1.28 21.58 52.88
C GLN A 188 -1.81 20.23 52.35
N ALA A 189 -3.12 20.12 52.11
CA ALA A 189 -3.76 18.93 51.56
C ALA A 189 -3.61 18.82 50.03
N TYR A 190 -3.28 19.94 49.38
CA TYR A 190 -3.21 20.04 47.92
C TYR A 190 -1.79 19.89 47.35
N VAL A 191 -0.73 20.11 48.15
CA VAL A 191 0.67 20.05 47.67
C VAL A 191 0.96 18.78 46.85
N GLY A 192 0.61 17.59 47.39
CA GLY A 192 0.85 16.33 46.67
C GLY A 192 0.02 16.16 45.39
N LEU A 193 -1.21 16.66 45.37
CA LEU A 193 -2.08 16.61 44.18
C LEU A 193 -1.60 17.56 43.08
N GLN A 194 -1.02 18.70 43.46
CA GLN A 194 -0.46 19.66 42.51
C GLN A 194 0.71 19.03 41.74
N ASP A 195 1.59 18.31 42.43
CA ASP A 195 2.71 17.59 41.81
C ASP A 195 2.22 16.48 40.85
N GLU A 196 1.19 15.73 41.24
CA GLU A 196 0.60 14.69 40.37
C GLU A 196 -0.06 15.28 39.12
N LEU A 197 -0.79 16.39 39.25
CA LEU A 197 -1.41 17.10 38.13
C LEU A 197 -0.35 17.67 37.18
N ALA A 198 0.68 18.34 37.71
CA ALA A 198 1.78 18.87 36.91
C ALA A 198 2.56 17.75 36.22
N GLY A 199 2.84 16.66 36.92
CA GLY A 199 3.47 15.47 36.36
C GLY A 199 2.65 14.84 35.24
N THR A 200 1.33 14.75 35.41
CA THR A 200 0.42 14.24 34.38
C THR A 200 0.38 15.18 33.17
N GLN A 201 0.35 16.49 33.37
CA GLN A 201 0.39 17.46 32.26
C GLN A 201 1.68 17.40 31.45
N ASN A 202 2.82 17.23 32.13
CA ASN A 202 4.11 17.04 31.45
C ASN A 202 4.11 15.76 30.61
N ARG A 203 3.51 14.67 31.10
CA ARG A 203 3.36 13.43 30.33
C ARG A 203 2.41 13.58 29.15
N ILE A 204 1.30 14.30 29.31
CA ILE A 204 0.39 14.64 28.20
C ILE A 204 1.15 15.40 27.11
N ALA A 205 1.96 16.40 27.46
CA ALA A 205 2.74 17.17 26.49
C ALA A 205 3.72 16.28 25.70
N VAL A 206 4.43 15.38 26.39
CA VAL A 206 5.34 14.42 25.75
C VAL A 206 4.57 13.41 24.88
N ALA A 207 3.42 12.92 25.33
CA ALA A 207 2.58 11.99 24.57
C ALA A 207 2.01 12.64 23.31
N LYS A 208 1.53 13.89 23.39
CA LYS A 208 1.10 14.69 22.23
C LYS A 208 2.21 14.87 21.20
N LYS A 209 3.44 15.13 21.65
CA LYS A 209 4.61 15.19 20.76
C LYS A 209 4.83 13.87 20.02
N ARG A 210 4.84 12.75 20.74
CA ARG A 210 5.04 11.41 20.17
C ARG A 210 3.92 11.02 19.19
N TYR A 211 2.68 11.35 19.52
CA TYR A 211 1.54 11.17 18.61
C TYR A 211 1.73 11.96 17.31
N ASN A 212 2.08 13.24 17.41
CA ASN A 212 2.34 14.06 16.22
C ASN A 212 3.53 13.52 15.39
N GLU A 213 4.57 13.00 16.02
CA GLU A 213 5.67 12.31 15.32
C GLU A 213 5.18 11.02 14.61
N ALA A 214 4.32 10.23 15.25
CA ALA A 214 3.71 9.05 14.63
C ALA A 214 2.82 9.42 13.43
N VAL A 215 1.96 10.43 13.59
CA VAL A 215 1.10 10.97 12.54
C VAL A 215 1.93 11.47 11.37
N GLN A 216 3.02 12.20 11.62
CA GLN A 216 3.93 12.66 10.57
C GLN A 216 4.51 11.49 9.79
N ASN A 217 5.03 10.47 10.48
CA ASN A 217 5.61 9.29 9.84
C ASN A 217 4.58 8.50 9.03
N TYR A 218 3.37 8.37 9.55
CA TYR A 218 2.26 7.71 8.85
C TYR A 218 1.83 8.50 7.61
N ASN A 219 1.54 9.80 7.74
CA ASN A 219 1.11 10.65 6.63
C ASN A 219 2.19 10.77 5.55
N GLN A 220 3.47 10.80 5.94
CA GLN A 220 4.59 10.78 4.99
C GLN A 220 4.64 9.46 4.23
N GLN A 221 4.50 8.32 4.92
CA GLN A 221 4.42 7.01 4.27
C GLN A 221 3.22 6.93 3.33
N LEU A 222 2.03 7.33 3.79
CA LEU A 222 0.82 7.36 2.98
C LEU A 222 0.98 8.20 1.71
N SER A 223 1.75 9.28 1.76
CA SER A 223 1.96 10.18 0.61
C SER A 223 3.13 9.75 -0.30
N SER A 224 3.93 8.77 0.10
CA SER A 224 5.14 8.35 -0.64
C SER A 224 4.86 7.21 -1.61
N PHE A 225 5.52 7.19 -2.77
CA PHE A 225 5.54 5.98 -3.61
C PHE A 225 6.47 4.94 -2.96
N PRO A 226 6.06 3.67 -2.85
CA PRO A 226 4.89 3.05 -3.48
C PRO A 226 3.57 3.08 -2.71
N THR A 227 3.62 3.39 -1.42
CA THR A 227 2.49 3.27 -0.48
C THR A 227 1.30 4.16 -0.81
N SER A 228 1.49 5.29 -1.50
CA SER A 228 0.39 6.19 -1.91
C SER A 228 -0.59 5.56 -2.89
N MET A 229 -0.12 4.69 -3.79
CA MET A 229 -1.02 3.95 -4.68
C MET A 229 -1.86 2.93 -3.92
N VAL A 230 -1.22 2.20 -3.00
CA VAL A 230 -1.89 1.19 -2.17
C VAL A 230 -2.87 1.86 -1.21
N GLY A 231 -2.47 2.98 -0.61
CA GLY A 231 -3.32 3.79 0.27
C GLY A 231 -4.58 4.29 -0.43
N ALA A 232 -4.44 4.84 -1.65
CA ALA A 232 -5.57 5.32 -2.44
C ALA A 232 -6.55 4.19 -2.84
N VAL A 233 -6.04 3.00 -3.17
CA VAL A 233 -6.87 1.85 -3.57
C VAL A 233 -7.57 1.20 -2.37
N LEU A 234 -6.91 1.17 -1.21
CA LEU A 234 -7.40 0.49 -0.01
C LEU A 234 -8.09 1.42 1.00
N GLY A 235 -8.16 2.73 0.73
CA GLY A 235 -8.90 3.70 1.53
C GLY A 235 -8.20 4.12 2.82
N PHE A 236 -6.87 4.21 2.83
CA PHE A 236 -6.14 4.81 3.95
C PHE A 236 -6.21 6.33 3.86
N ASP A 237 -6.69 6.97 4.93
CA ASP A 237 -6.81 8.42 5.05
C ASP A 237 -5.68 9.00 5.90
N GLN A 238 -5.38 10.29 5.71
CA GLN A 238 -4.41 11.00 6.55
C GLN A 238 -4.94 11.14 7.98
N ALA A 239 -4.04 10.98 8.95
CA ALA A 239 -4.33 11.24 10.36
C ALA A 239 -4.13 12.71 10.70
N ASP A 240 -4.97 13.24 11.61
CA ASP A 240 -4.89 14.62 12.06
C ASP A 240 -3.84 14.81 13.16
N PHE A 241 -3.08 15.90 13.04
CA PHE A 241 -2.19 16.36 14.11
C PHE A 241 -2.98 16.95 15.27
N ILE A 242 -2.50 16.73 16.49
CA ILE A 242 -2.96 17.49 17.66
C ILE A 242 -2.25 18.84 17.62
N GLN A 243 -3.00 19.90 17.33
CA GLN A 243 -2.48 21.26 17.35
C GLN A 243 -2.12 21.66 18.78
N ALA A 244 -1.02 22.39 18.94
CA ALA A 244 -0.80 23.14 20.17
C ALA A 244 -1.92 24.18 20.29
N GLN A 245 -2.54 24.30 21.46
CA GLN A 245 -3.31 25.50 21.76
C GLN A 245 -2.34 26.67 21.68
N ASN A 246 -2.36 27.39 20.56
CA ASN A 246 -1.89 28.76 20.54
C ASN A 246 -2.86 29.53 21.44
N THR A 247 -2.58 29.62 22.74
CA THR A 247 -2.93 30.82 23.48
C THR A 247 -2.36 31.95 22.64
N ALA A 248 -3.26 32.69 21.97
CA ALA A 248 -2.95 33.73 21.01
C ALA A 248 -1.61 34.37 21.35
N ASN A 249 -0.60 34.16 20.51
CA ASN A 249 0.59 34.99 20.57
C ASN A 249 0.01 36.39 20.37
N PRO A 250 0.01 37.29 21.39
CA PRO A 250 -0.52 38.62 21.18
C PRO A 250 0.23 39.14 19.96
N ASN A 251 -0.51 39.52 18.92
CA ASN A 251 0.12 40.11 17.74
C ASN A 251 1.07 41.17 18.26
N VAL A 252 2.33 41.10 17.87
CA VAL A 252 3.36 41.99 18.40
C VAL A 252 2.98 43.47 18.15
N GLU A 253 2.11 43.71 17.17
CA GLU A 253 1.44 44.98 16.88
C GLU A 253 0.51 45.51 17.97
N ASP A 254 -0.12 44.64 18.78
CA ASP A 254 -0.96 45.05 19.92
C ASP A 254 -0.11 45.46 21.14
N LEU A 255 1.18 45.15 21.14
CA LEU A 255 2.15 45.58 22.17
C LEU A 255 2.89 46.88 21.80
N LEU A 256 2.62 47.42 20.60
CA LEU A 256 3.27 48.63 20.06
C LEU A 256 2.28 49.80 19.84
N LYS A 257 1.07 49.73 20.39
CA LYS A 257 0.10 50.83 20.45
C LYS A 257 -0.07 51.30 21.90
#